data_AF-A0A845LWM9-F1
#
_entry.id   AF-A0A845LWM9-F1
#
_cell.length_a   1.000
_cell.length_b   1.000
_cell.length_c   1.000
_cell.angle_alpha   90.00
_cell.angle_beta   90.00
_cell.angle_gamma   90.00
#
_symmetry.space_group_name_H-M   'P 1'
#
loop_
_entity.id
_entity.type
_entity.pdbx_description
1 polymer ?
#
loop_
_entity_poly.entity_id
_entity_poly.type
_entity_poly.pdbx_seq_one_letter_code
_entity_poly.pdbx_strand_id
1 'polypeptide(L)'
;SGDDGIHADVSVLVLGGDVEVLKSCEGLEGPEVTIRGGEISLVSSDDGINTSGEKGLSIEGGFVSVNADGDGIDLNGSGAMSGGILLIHGPTNNGNGAMDFNGDFIQSGGLLIAAGSSGMAQGPSESSTELSAQIFLTSQAAGTMIRVEAEDGTVIAAFKPAKTFTSLVVASPEFVSGETYHVYVGGSSSWEEAYGLVTGGESTGGTEAVNFEISGSVTQAVQEGASAGGGMGGGMKRPRNQAL
;
A
#
# COMPACT_ATOMS: atom_id res chain seq x y z
N SER A 1 -7.18 -20.73 -7.97
CA SER A 1 -6.22 -21.84 -7.79
C SER A 1 -6.19 -22.21 -6.31
N GLY A 2 -5.55 -23.34 -5.93
CA GLY A 2 -5.26 -23.71 -4.53
C GLY A 2 -3.76 -23.61 -4.21
N ASP A 3 -3.06 -22.88 -5.07
CA ASP A 3 -1.64 -22.58 -5.15
C ASP A 3 -1.60 -21.12 -5.65
N ASP A 4 -0.52 -20.66 -6.25
CA ASP A 4 -0.37 -19.24 -6.59
C ASP A 4 -1.08 -18.84 -7.89
N GLY A 5 -1.16 -17.54 -8.12
CA GLY A 5 -1.70 -16.95 -9.34
C GLY A 5 -0.70 -17.08 -10.48
N ILE A 6 0.44 -16.41 -10.34
CA ILE A 6 1.58 -16.48 -11.26
C ILE A 6 2.84 -16.76 -10.44
N HIS A 7 3.42 -17.95 -10.64
CA HIS A 7 4.65 -18.39 -9.99
C HIS A 7 5.80 -18.54 -10.98
N ALA A 8 7.01 -18.20 -10.57
CA ALA A 8 8.24 -18.51 -11.30
C ALA A 8 9.42 -18.80 -10.35
N ASP A 9 10.17 -19.88 -10.64
CA ASP A 9 11.37 -20.27 -9.88
C ASP A 9 12.54 -19.27 -9.95
N VAL A 10 12.45 -18.25 -10.82
CA VAL A 10 13.50 -17.26 -11.03
C VAL A 10 12.95 -15.85 -10.97
N SER A 11 12.02 -15.51 -11.87
CA SER A 11 11.48 -14.15 -11.92
C SER A 11 10.13 -14.08 -12.64
N VAL A 12 9.24 -13.23 -12.13
CA VAL A 12 8.04 -12.78 -12.85
C VAL A 12 8.32 -11.41 -13.48
N LEU A 13 8.06 -11.27 -14.79
CA LEU A 13 8.19 -10.00 -15.52
C LEU A 13 6.87 -9.65 -16.19
N VAL A 14 6.25 -8.56 -15.75
CA VAL A 14 5.04 -8.00 -16.38
C VAL A 14 5.42 -6.75 -17.16
N LEU A 15 5.31 -6.81 -18.49
CA LEU A 15 5.64 -5.68 -19.38
C LEU A 15 4.44 -4.77 -19.67
N GLY A 16 3.22 -5.29 -19.52
CA GLY A 16 1.98 -4.62 -19.92
C GLY A 16 0.81 -5.60 -20.05
N GLY A 17 -0.34 -5.08 -20.46
CA GLY A 17 -1.59 -5.85 -20.62
C GLY A 17 -2.42 -5.94 -19.34
N ASP A 18 -3.56 -6.61 -19.43
CA ASP A 18 -4.49 -6.80 -18.32
C ASP A 18 -4.21 -8.15 -17.66
N VAL A 19 -3.84 -8.14 -16.39
CA VAL A 19 -3.55 -9.33 -15.59
C VAL A 19 -4.52 -9.39 -14.43
N GLU A 20 -5.40 -10.39 -14.44
CA GLU A 20 -6.41 -10.57 -13.40
C GLU A 20 -6.24 -11.93 -12.72
N VAL A 21 -5.81 -11.90 -11.46
CA VAL A 21 -5.76 -13.07 -10.57
C VAL A 21 -6.93 -12.95 -9.59
N LEU A 22 -8.05 -13.61 -9.92
CA LEU A 22 -9.29 -13.51 -9.15
C LEU A 22 -9.28 -14.28 -7.82
N LYS A 23 -8.39 -15.28 -7.68
CA LYS A 23 -8.22 -16.08 -6.46
C LYS A 23 -6.97 -16.96 -6.54
N SER A 24 -6.10 -16.84 -5.54
CA SER A 24 -4.84 -17.58 -5.39
C SER A 24 -4.46 -17.76 -3.92
N CYS A 25 -3.47 -18.60 -3.62
CA CYS A 25 -2.75 -18.57 -2.34
C CYS A 25 -1.94 -17.28 -2.28
N GLU A 26 -0.96 -17.14 -3.17
CA GLU A 26 -0.24 -15.90 -3.42
C GLU A 26 -0.56 -15.34 -4.81
N GLY A 27 -0.63 -14.01 -4.96
CA GLY A 27 -0.98 -13.38 -6.24
C GLY A 27 0.12 -13.55 -7.28
N LEU A 28 1.28 -12.95 -7.00
CA LEU A 28 2.53 -13.12 -7.76
C LEU A 28 3.61 -13.68 -6.84
N GLU A 29 4.27 -14.75 -7.26
CA GLU A 29 5.35 -15.38 -6.50
C GLU A 29 6.60 -15.55 -7.38
N GLY A 30 7.76 -15.26 -6.78
CA GLY A 30 9.05 -15.67 -7.29
C GLY A 30 10.20 -15.01 -6.56
N PRO A 31 11.47 -15.41 -6.79
CA PRO A 31 12.61 -14.72 -6.19
C PRO A 31 12.67 -13.23 -6.53
N GLU A 32 12.30 -12.86 -7.76
CA GLU A 32 12.22 -11.47 -8.21
C GLU A 32 10.92 -11.22 -8.99
N VAL A 33 10.23 -10.11 -8.71
CA VAL A 33 9.05 -9.66 -9.44
C VAL A 33 9.33 -8.27 -10.00
N THR A 34 9.19 -8.10 -11.31
CA THR A 34 9.34 -6.80 -11.99
C THR A 34 8.09 -6.45 -12.77
N ILE A 35 7.53 -5.27 -12.50
CA ILE A 35 6.35 -4.73 -13.16
C ILE A 35 6.74 -3.44 -13.87
N ARG A 36 6.67 -3.43 -15.20
CA ARG A 36 6.97 -2.25 -16.04
C ARG A 36 5.73 -1.52 -16.55
N GLY A 37 4.57 -2.18 -16.49
CA GLY A 37 3.32 -1.66 -17.02
C GLY A 37 2.19 -2.66 -16.91
N GLY A 38 1.01 -2.26 -17.38
CA GLY A 38 -0.21 -3.08 -17.36
C GLY A 38 -1.20 -2.65 -16.30
N GLU A 39 -2.39 -3.25 -16.34
CA GLU A 39 -3.42 -3.16 -15.32
C GLU A 39 -3.50 -4.52 -14.63
N ILE A 40 -3.05 -4.59 -13.38
CA ILE A 40 -2.82 -5.82 -12.63
C ILE A 40 -3.73 -5.80 -11.41
N SER A 41 -4.59 -6.81 -11.28
CA SER A 41 -5.49 -7.00 -10.14
C SER A 41 -5.24 -8.37 -9.51
N LEU A 42 -4.85 -8.37 -8.24
CA LEU A 42 -4.48 -9.56 -7.49
C LEU A 42 -5.42 -9.76 -6.30
N VAL A 43 -6.07 -10.92 -6.24
CA VAL A 43 -6.87 -11.37 -5.10
C VAL A 43 -6.29 -12.69 -4.59
N SER A 44 -5.82 -12.68 -3.34
CA SER A 44 -5.09 -13.78 -2.72
C SER A 44 -5.54 -14.03 -1.29
N SER A 45 -5.45 -15.31 -0.86
CA SER A 45 -5.79 -15.73 0.51
C SER A 45 -4.61 -15.69 1.49
N ASP A 46 -3.40 -15.58 0.97
CA ASP A 46 -2.20 -15.23 1.72
C ASP A 46 -1.64 -13.94 1.11
N ASP A 47 -0.41 -13.91 0.60
CA ASP A 47 0.24 -12.67 0.19
C ASP A 47 -0.18 -12.20 -1.21
N GLY A 48 -0.18 -10.89 -1.42
CA GLY A 48 -0.47 -10.32 -2.73
C GLY A 48 0.68 -10.52 -3.71
N ILE A 49 1.87 -10.11 -3.28
CA ILE A 49 3.13 -10.31 -4.00
C ILE A 49 4.12 -10.87 -2.98
N ASN A 50 4.55 -12.12 -3.17
CA ASN A 50 5.57 -12.74 -2.32
C ASN A 50 6.89 -12.85 -3.08
N THR A 51 7.97 -12.40 -2.45
CA THR A 51 9.31 -12.48 -3.03
C THR A 51 10.34 -13.03 -2.05
N SER A 52 11.18 -13.93 -2.54
CA SER A 52 12.21 -14.60 -1.72
C SER A 52 13.63 -14.08 -1.94
N GLY A 53 13.87 -13.30 -3.02
CA GLY A 53 15.17 -12.78 -3.38
C GLY A 53 15.53 -11.44 -2.74
N GLU A 54 16.82 -11.09 -2.78
CA GLU A 54 17.36 -9.85 -2.19
C GLU A 54 16.81 -8.58 -2.87
N LYS A 55 16.54 -8.64 -4.18
CA LYS A 55 15.95 -7.55 -4.99
C LYS A 55 14.47 -7.79 -5.28
N GLY A 56 13.76 -8.33 -4.29
CA GLY A 56 12.43 -8.92 -4.36
C GLY A 56 11.47 -8.27 -5.36
N LEU A 57 11.18 -6.98 -5.23
CA LEU A 57 10.16 -6.30 -6.05
C LEU A 57 10.67 -5.03 -6.73
N SER A 58 10.36 -4.87 -8.02
CA SER A 58 10.55 -3.62 -8.76
C SER A 58 9.27 -3.21 -9.49
N ILE A 59 8.73 -2.04 -9.16
CA ILE A 59 7.60 -1.41 -9.84
C ILE A 59 8.11 -0.17 -10.58
N GLU A 60 8.21 -0.28 -11.90
CA GLU A 60 8.65 0.79 -12.81
C GLU A 60 7.46 1.54 -13.44
N GLY A 61 6.26 0.95 -13.43
CA GLY A 61 5.06 1.52 -14.02
C GLY A 61 3.83 0.63 -13.86
N GLY A 62 2.73 1.01 -14.52
CA GLY A 62 1.47 0.27 -14.50
C GLY A 62 0.53 0.67 -13.36
N PHE A 63 -0.61 -0.01 -13.31
CA PHE A 63 -1.61 0.08 -12.25
C PHE A 63 -1.69 -1.28 -11.57
N VAL A 64 -1.38 -1.35 -10.27
CA VAL A 64 -1.33 -2.60 -9.51
C VAL A 64 -2.29 -2.47 -8.32
N SER A 65 -3.36 -3.25 -8.32
CA SER A 65 -4.25 -3.42 -7.17
C SER A 65 -4.04 -4.78 -6.53
N VAL A 66 -3.85 -4.77 -5.22
CA VAL A 66 -3.59 -5.96 -4.41
C VAL A 66 -4.62 -6.06 -3.30
N ASN A 67 -5.34 -7.17 -3.26
CA ASN A 67 -6.34 -7.47 -2.24
C ASN A 67 -5.99 -8.82 -1.59
N ALA A 68 -5.19 -8.76 -0.53
CA ALA A 68 -4.54 -9.91 0.11
C ALA A 68 -5.03 -10.11 1.54
N ASP A 69 -5.38 -11.35 1.92
CA ASP A 69 -5.73 -11.69 3.31
C ASP A 69 -4.46 -11.81 4.20
N GLY A 70 -3.32 -12.15 3.59
CA GLY A 70 -1.96 -12.07 4.10
C GLY A 70 -1.35 -10.67 3.93
N ASP A 71 -0.03 -10.61 3.79
CA ASP A 71 0.69 -9.37 3.51
C ASP A 71 0.33 -8.83 2.11
N GLY A 72 0.20 -7.51 1.96
CA GLY A 72 -0.05 -6.94 0.63
C GLY A 72 1.14 -7.19 -0.29
N ILE A 73 2.33 -6.85 0.20
CA ILE A 73 3.61 -7.30 -0.34
C ILE A 73 4.41 -7.94 0.79
N ASP A 74 4.95 -9.14 0.58
CA ASP A 74 5.94 -9.79 1.45
C ASP A 74 7.27 -9.89 0.71
N LEU A 75 8.26 -9.13 1.17
CA LEU A 75 9.59 -9.09 0.58
C LEU A 75 10.62 -9.60 1.57
N ASN A 76 11.11 -10.82 1.33
CA ASN A 76 12.23 -11.34 2.10
C ASN A 76 13.53 -10.54 1.90
N GLY A 77 13.60 -9.74 0.83
CA GLY A 77 14.66 -8.77 0.53
C GLY A 77 14.14 -7.33 0.50
N SER A 78 14.61 -6.57 -0.50
CA SER A 78 14.24 -5.17 -0.71
C SER A 78 13.28 -5.00 -1.89
N GLY A 79 12.52 -3.89 -1.88
CA GLY A 79 11.65 -3.47 -2.96
C GLY A 79 11.98 -2.06 -3.46
N ALA A 80 11.54 -1.74 -4.67
CA ALA A 80 11.62 -0.39 -5.20
C ALA A 80 10.41 -0.04 -6.05
N MET A 81 9.97 1.20 -5.96
CA MET A 81 8.94 1.79 -6.80
C MET A 81 9.46 3.09 -7.42
N SER A 82 9.47 3.18 -8.75
CA SER A 82 9.94 4.34 -9.51
C SER A 82 8.86 4.96 -10.39
N GLY A 83 7.68 4.34 -10.46
CA GLY A 83 6.55 4.81 -11.22
C GLY A 83 5.31 3.95 -11.00
N GLY A 84 4.21 4.31 -11.68
CA GLY A 84 2.95 3.58 -11.61
C GLY A 84 2.10 3.92 -10.39
N ILE A 85 1.05 3.12 -10.19
CA ILE A 85 0.13 3.19 -9.05
C ILE A 85 0.12 1.83 -8.37
N LEU A 86 0.32 1.80 -7.05
CA LEU A 86 0.18 0.60 -6.21
C LEU A 86 -0.90 0.85 -5.15
N LEU A 87 -1.97 0.06 -5.21
CA LEU A 87 -3.08 0.07 -4.27
C LEU A 87 -3.11 -1.23 -3.49
N ILE A 88 -3.14 -1.16 -2.17
CA ILE A 88 -3.18 -2.36 -1.31
C ILE A 88 -4.41 -2.29 -0.39
N HIS A 89 -5.21 -3.36 -0.43
CA HIS A 89 -6.40 -3.57 0.38
C HIS A 89 -6.17 -4.70 1.39
N GLY A 90 -5.89 -4.34 2.63
CA GLY A 90 -5.59 -5.25 3.71
C GLY A 90 -4.12 -5.26 4.12
N PRO A 91 -3.74 -6.18 5.03
CA PRO A 91 -4.59 -7.19 5.68
C PRO A 91 -5.52 -6.61 6.75
N THR A 92 -6.40 -7.47 7.28
CA THR A 92 -7.18 -7.17 8.50
C THR A 92 -6.54 -7.72 9.78
N ASN A 93 -5.63 -8.69 9.66
CA ASN A 93 -4.94 -9.33 10.77
C ASN A 93 -3.71 -8.52 11.21
N ASN A 94 -3.52 -8.35 12.51
CA ASN A 94 -2.37 -7.60 13.08
C ASN A 94 -1.03 -8.35 12.99
N GLY A 95 -1.04 -9.63 12.61
CA GLY A 95 0.18 -10.40 12.38
C GLY A 95 0.83 -10.14 11.02
N ASN A 96 0.16 -9.40 10.14
CA ASN A 96 0.56 -9.10 8.76
C ASN A 96 0.42 -7.58 8.52
N GLY A 97 1.15 -7.04 7.54
CA GLY A 97 1.19 -5.66 7.12
C GLY A 97 0.76 -5.47 5.66
N ALA A 98 0.29 -4.27 5.32
CA ALA A 98 0.02 -3.94 3.92
C ALA A 98 1.33 -3.98 3.11
N MET A 99 2.43 -3.61 3.76
CA MET A 99 3.79 -3.80 3.29
C MET A 99 4.56 -4.52 4.40
N ASP A 100 5.19 -5.66 4.08
CA ASP A 100 6.17 -6.34 4.91
C ASP A 100 7.45 -6.54 4.08
N PHE A 101 8.56 -6.02 4.57
CA PHE A 101 9.85 -6.20 3.93
C PHE A 101 11.00 -6.28 4.94
N ASN A 102 11.96 -7.17 4.68
CA ASN A 102 13.14 -7.34 5.53
C ASN A 102 14.26 -6.32 5.24
N GLY A 103 14.35 -5.87 3.98
CA GLY A 103 15.35 -4.92 3.49
C GLY A 103 14.84 -3.49 3.53
N ASP A 104 15.02 -2.77 2.42
CA ASP A 104 14.45 -1.44 2.21
C ASP A 104 13.34 -1.49 1.17
N PHE A 105 12.34 -0.61 1.31
CA PHE A 105 11.42 -0.28 0.22
C PHE A 105 11.67 1.16 -0.23
N ILE A 106 12.31 1.34 -1.39
CA ILE A 106 12.70 2.66 -1.90
C ILE A 106 11.67 3.17 -2.89
N GLN A 107 11.01 4.26 -2.56
CA GLN A 107 10.11 4.96 -3.49
C GLN A 107 10.77 6.23 -4.06
N SER A 108 10.81 6.30 -5.38
CA SER A 108 11.41 7.40 -6.16
C SER A 108 10.48 7.98 -7.23
N GLY A 109 9.26 7.47 -7.30
CA GLY A 109 8.20 7.95 -8.18
C GLY A 109 6.93 7.13 -7.99
N GLY A 110 5.86 7.56 -8.64
CA GLY A 110 4.56 6.89 -8.61
C GLY A 110 3.76 7.11 -7.32
N LEU A 111 2.53 6.57 -7.30
CA LEU A 111 1.59 6.71 -6.20
C LEU A 111 1.41 5.37 -5.48
N LEU A 112 1.71 5.35 -4.18
CA LEU A 112 1.43 4.23 -3.29
C LEU A 112 0.29 4.61 -2.34
N ILE A 113 -0.75 3.77 -2.28
CA ILE A 113 -1.81 3.84 -1.27
C ILE A 113 -2.01 2.45 -0.69
N ALA A 114 -1.64 2.26 0.57
CA ALA A 114 -1.75 0.97 1.26
C ALA A 114 -2.61 1.11 2.52
N ALA A 115 -3.78 0.47 2.53
CA ALA A 115 -4.67 0.47 3.68
C ALA A 115 -4.75 -0.93 4.29
N GLY A 116 -4.52 -1.05 5.59
CA GLY A 116 -4.52 -2.35 6.25
C GLY A 116 -4.60 -2.28 7.77
N SER A 117 -4.10 -3.31 8.43
CA SER A 117 -3.97 -3.38 9.89
C SER A 117 -2.87 -2.42 10.37
N SER A 118 -2.99 -1.94 11.60
CA SER A 118 -1.94 -1.12 12.21
C SER A 118 -0.85 -1.96 12.88
N GLY A 119 -1.10 -3.24 13.19
CA GLY A 119 -0.20 -4.09 13.99
C GLY A 119 1.23 -4.16 13.48
N MET A 120 1.38 -4.45 12.18
CA MET A 120 2.67 -4.57 11.47
C MET A 120 2.80 -3.50 10.37
N ALA A 121 2.16 -2.34 10.52
CA ALA A 121 2.17 -1.32 9.49
C ALA A 121 3.60 -0.78 9.24
N GLN A 122 4.04 -0.87 7.99
CA GLN A 122 5.26 -0.25 7.48
C GLN A 122 4.90 0.65 6.29
N GLY A 123 5.74 1.65 6.01
CA GLY A 123 5.70 2.44 4.79
C GLY A 123 7.07 2.44 4.11
N PRO A 124 7.26 3.21 3.02
CA PRO A 124 8.56 3.34 2.36
C PRO A 124 9.70 3.71 3.33
N SER A 125 10.92 3.24 3.04
CA SER A 125 12.11 3.54 3.85
C SER A 125 12.47 5.03 3.78
N GLU A 126 13.15 5.55 4.82
CA GLU A 126 13.58 6.96 4.91
C GLU A 126 14.51 7.42 3.77
N SER A 127 15.18 6.48 3.12
CA SER A 127 16.02 6.68 1.94
C SER A 127 15.24 6.91 0.64
N SER A 128 13.91 6.84 0.68
CA SER A 128 13.02 7.22 -0.42
C SER A 128 13.12 8.72 -0.72
N THR A 129 12.98 9.09 -1.99
CA THR A 129 12.92 10.50 -2.40
C THR A 129 11.49 11.02 -2.45
N GLU A 130 10.50 10.13 -2.59
CA GLU A 130 9.10 10.49 -2.44
C GLU A 130 8.73 10.67 -0.97
N LEU A 131 7.95 11.71 -0.68
CA LEU A 131 7.43 11.95 0.65
C LEU A 131 6.27 10.99 0.94
N SER A 132 6.19 10.52 2.18
CA SER A 132 5.15 9.59 2.60
C SER A 132 4.53 9.97 3.94
N ALA A 133 3.26 9.60 4.11
CA ALA A 133 2.49 9.72 5.32
C ALA A 133 2.01 8.34 5.75
N GLN A 134 2.39 7.91 6.96
CA GLN A 134 1.88 6.73 7.63
C GLN A 134 0.88 7.17 8.71
N ILE A 135 -0.38 6.92 8.43
CA ILE A 135 -1.54 7.43 9.18
C ILE A 135 -2.17 6.26 9.95
N PHE A 136 -2.33 6.45 11.26
CA PHE A 136 -2.97 5.49 12.15
C PHE A 136 -4.35 5.99 12.56
N LEU A 137 -5.34 5.11 12.48
CA LEU A 137 -6.76 5.43 12.60
C LEU A 137 -7.42 4.51 13.62
N THR A 138 -8.57 4.97 14.13
CA THR A 138 -9.57 4.06 14.70
C THR A 138 -10.10 3.13 13.60
N SER A 139 -10.72 2.01 13.98
CA SER A 139 -11.19 1.01 13.00
C SER A 139 -12.20 1.60 12.03
N GLN A 140 -11.90 1.50 10.73
CA GLN A 140 -12.76 1.91 9.64
C GLN A 140 -13.33 0.70 8.91
N ALA A 141 -14.62 0.73 8.58
CA ALA A 141 -15.26 -0.36 7.85
C ALA A 141 -14.79 -0.42 6.38
N ALA A 142 -14.77 -1.61 5.80
CA ALA A 142 -14.56 -1.79 4.36
C ALA A 142 -15.49 -0.89 3.52
N GLY A 143 -14.96 -0.31 2.44
CA GLY A 143 -15.66 0.61 1.56
C GLY A 143 -15.84 2.03 2.11
N THR A 144 -15.42 2.30 3.35
CA THR A 144 -15.35 3.67 3.87
C THR A 144 -14.28 4.44 3.11
N MET A 145 -14.66 5.55 2.49
CA MET A 145 -13.71 6.42 1.81
C MET A 145 -12.74 7.03 2.82
N ILE A 146 -11.47 7.07 2.46
CA ILE A 146 -10.45 7.87 3.12
C ILE A 146 -9.83 8.80 2.10
N ARG A 147 -9.61 10.04 2.49
CA ARG A 147 -9.10 11.11 1.62
C ARG A 147 -8.00 11.89 2.32
N VAL A 148 -6.88 12.09 1.64
CA VAL A 148 -5.81 12.99 2.04
C VAL A 148 -5.87 14.21 1.13
N GLU A 149 -5.99 15.39 1.72
CA GLU A 149 -6.25 16.65 1.03
C GLU A 149 -5.30 17.74 1.55
N ALA A 150 -4.75 18.56 0.66
CA ALA A 150 -3.99 19.75 1.01
C ALA A 150 -4.93 20.88 1.49
N GLU A 151 -4.37 21.91 2.15
CA GLU A 151 -5.13 23.07 2.63
C GLU A 151 -5.92 23.79 1.51
N ASP A 152 -5.43 23.76 0.27
CA ASP A 152 -6.08 24.41 -0.88
C ASP A 152 -7.20 23.57 -1.53
N GLY A 153 -7.47 22.38 -0.99
CA GLY A 153 -8.47 21.44 -1.48
C GLY A 153 -7.95 20.43 -2.50
N THR A 154 -6.65 20.46 -2.83
CA THR A 154 -6.03 19.47 -3.71
C THR A 154 -6.06 18.09 -3.05
N VAL A 155 -6.67 17.10 -3.70
CA VAL A 155 -6.76 15.73 -3.20
C VAL A 155 -5.52 14.95 -3.62
N ILE A 156 -4.67 14.59 -2.67
CA ILE A 156 -3.46 13.78 -2.88
C ILE A 156 -3.81 12.30 -3.06
N ALA A 157 -4.80 11.82 -2.30
CA ALA A 157 -5.28 10.45 -2.39
C ALA A 157 -6.74 10.39 -1.96
N ALA A 158 -7.58 9.66 -2.70
CA ALA A 158 -8.92 9.29 -2.28
C ALA A 158 -9.16 7.82 -2.61
N PHE A 159 -9.44 7.02 -1.58
CA PHE A 159 -9.42 5.56 -1.68
C PHE A 159 -10.54 4.93 -0.86
N LYS A 160 -11.12 3.86 -1.37
CA LYS A 160 -12.08 3.00 -0.67
C LYS A 160 -11.48 1.60 -0.50
N PRO A 161 -10.81 1.33 0.62
CA PRO A 161 -10.27 0.01 0.90
C PRO A 161 -11.35 -1.07 0.86
N ALA A 162 -11.10 -2.20 0.18
CA ALA A 162 -12.02 -3.34 0.13
C ALA A 162 -12.13 -4.10 1.47
N LYS A 163 -11.27 -3.77 2.44
CA LYS A 163 -11.22 -4.40 3.76
C LYS A 163 -11.30 -3.36 4.87
N THR A 164 -11.67 -3.80 6.07
CA THR A 164 -11.53 -3.01 7.29
C THR A 164 -10.08 -2.61 7.48
N PHE A 165 -9.82 -1.37 7.91
CA PHE A 165 -8.47 -0.85 8.06
C PHE A 165 -8.34 0.03 9.31
N THR A 166 -7.13 0.06 9.87
CA THR A 166 -6.71 0.94 10.98
C THR A 166 -5.41 1.67 10.65
N SER A 167 -4.82 1.42 9.48
CA SER A 167 -3.67 2.15 8.95
C SER A 167 -3.91 2.56 7.50
N LEU A 168 -3.29 3.66 7.11
CA LEU A 168 -3.15 4.10 5.72
C LEU A 168 -1.71 4.58 5.51
N VAL A 169 -1.04 4.09 4.49
CA VAL A 169 0.21 4.65 3.98
C VAL A 169 -0.09 5.30 2.64
N VAL A 170 0.30 6.57 2.50
CA VAL A 170 0.26 7.28 1.23
C VAL A 170 1.66 7.79 0.94
N ALA A 171 2.19 7.53 -0.24
CA ALA A 171 3.42 8.15 -0.73
C ALA A 171 3.19 8.61 -2.17
N SER A 172 3.47 9.89 -2.42
CA SER A 172 3.03 10.57 -3.65
C SER A 172 3.99 11.70 -4.02
N PRO A 173 4.29 11.89 -5.32
CA PRO A 173 5.01 13.05 -5.82
C PRO A 173 4.25 14.36 -5.69
N GLU A 174 2.95 14.31 -5.35
CA GLU A 174 2.14 15.51 -5.13
C GLU A 174 2.27 16.08 -3.72
N PHE A 175 2.91 15.35 -2.79
CA PHE A 175 3.23 15.91 -1.49
C PHE A 175 4.33 16.97 -1.60
N VAL A 176 4.20 18.04 -0.83
CA VAL A 176 5.15 19.15 -0.75
C VAL A 176 5.63 19.31 0.69
N SER A 177 6.94 19.23 0.89
CA SER A 177 7.54 19.37 2.22
C SER A 177 7.23 20.73 2.85
N GLY A 178 6.78 20.71 4.10
CA GLY A 178 6.37 21.87 4.90
C GLY A 178 4.90 22.23 4.76
N GLU A 179 4.12 21.54 3.92
CA GLU A 179 2.68 21.74 3.81
C GLU A 179 1.89 20.86 4.78
N THR A 180 0.72 21.36 5.16
CA THR A 180 -0.26 20.65 6.00
C THR A 180 -1.27 19.92 5.13
N TYR A 181 -1.57 18.69 5.53
CA TYR A 181 -2.57 17.83 4.90
C TYR A 181 -3.59 17.35 5.92
N HIS A 182 -4.83 17.18 5.46
CA HIS A 182 -5.97 16.74 6.24
C HIS A 182 -6.42 15.36 5.78
N VAL A 183 -6.72 14.49 6.73
CA VAL A 183 -7.25 13.15 6.49
C VAL A 183 -8.73 13.15 6.83
N TYR A 184 -9.58 12.91 5.84
CA TYR A 184 -11.02 12.76 6.00
C TYR A 184 -11.45 11.31 5.84
N VAL A 185 -12.40 10.88 6.67
CA VAL A 185 -12.99 9.54 6.63
C VAL A 185 -14.50 9.64 6.39
N GLY A 186 -15.02 8.79 5.50
CA GLY A 186 -16.38 8.84 4.99
C GLY A 186 -16.53 9.82 3.83
N GLY A 187 -17.75 10.32 3.63
CA GLY A 187 -18.07 11.16 2.46
C GLY A 187 -18.42 10.33 1.22
N SER A 188 -18.47 10.99 0.08
CA SER A 188 -18.84 10.38 -1.20
C SER A 188 -18.11 11.01 -2.38
N SER A 189 -17.92 10.22 -3.44
CA SER A 189 -17.52 10.69 -4.77
C SER A 189 -18.63 10.39 -5.78
N SER A 190 -18.73 11.22 -6.81
CA SER A 190 -19.63 11.02 -7.96
C SER A 190 -18.96 10.32 -9.15
N TRP A 191 -17.71 9.90 -9.00
CA TRP A 191 -16.87 9.40 -10.09
C TRP A 191 -16.65 7.90 -10.01
N GLU A 192 -16.24 7.32 -11.15
CA GLU A 192 -15.90 5.91 -11.24
C GLU A 192 -14.67 5.58 -10.40
N GLU A 193 -14.70 4.42 -9.76
CA GLU A 193 -13.66 3.91 -8.90
C GLU A 193 -12.94 2.77 -9.61
N ALA A 194 -11.65 2.96 -9.92
CA ALA A 194 -10.80 1.88 -10.40
C ALA A 194 -10.20 1.19 -9.18
N TYR A 195 -10.68 -0.02 -8.86
CA TYR A 195 -10.23 -0.79 -7.70
C TYR A 195 -10.25 0.02 -6.38
N GLY A 196 -11.28 0.84 -6.19
CA GLY A 196 -11.44 1.70 -5.00
C GLY A 196 -10.63 3.00 -5.02
N LEU A 197 -9.70 3.20 -5.97
CA LEU A 197 -9.10 4.52 -6.19
C LEU A 197 -10.11 5.45 -6.85
N VAL A 198 -10.29 6.63 -6.26
CA VAL A 198 -11.12 7.70 -6.81
C VAL A 198 -10.19 8.65 -7.55
N THR A 199 -10.24 8.64 -8.89
CA THR A 199 -9.47 9.56 -9.73
C THR A 199 -10.35 10.67 -10.27
N GLY A 200 -9.96 11.93 -10.01
CA GLY A 200 -10.65 13.12 -10.52
C GLY A 200 -11.92 13.52 -9.74
N GLY A 201 -12.36 14.76 -9.99
CA GLY A 201 -13.57 15.32 -9.40
C GLY A 201 -13.47 15.76 -7.94
N GLU A 202 -14.53 16.42 -7.46
CA GLU A 202 -14.67 16.80 -6.06
C GLU A 202 -15.17 15.59 -5.24
N SER A 203 -14.35 15.13 -4.29
CA SER A 203 -14.83 14.31 -3.18
C SER A 203 -15.35 15.23 -2.09
N THR A 204 -16.55 14.98 -1.58
CA THR A 204 -17.20 15.90 -0.63
C THR A 204 -17.66 15.20 0.64
N GLY A 205 -17.70 15.98 1.73
CA GLY A 205 -18.08 15.51 3.05
C GLY A 205 -16.97 14.68 3.74
N GLY A 206 -17.40 13.80 4.65
CA GLY A 206 -16.50 13.08 5.54
C GLY A 206 -16.23 13.86 6.83
N THR A 207 -15.65 13.16 7.81
CA THR A 207 -15.22 13.72 9.08
C THR A 207 -13.70 13.76 9.09
N GLU A 208 -13.12 14.90 9.45
CA GLU A 208 -11.68 15.01 9.63
C GLU A 208 -11.24 14.09 10.78
N ALA A 209 -10.33 13.16 10.48
CA ALA A 209 -9.78 12.22 11.45
C ALA A 209 -8.50 12.75 12.08
N VAL A 210 -7.62 13.35 11.27
CA VAL A 210 -6.32 13.88 11.69
C VAL A 210 -5.78 14.83 10.62
N ASN A 211 -4.93 15.78 10.99
CA ASN A 211 -4.08 16.54 10.08
C ASN A 211 -2.61 16.43 10.50
N PHE A 212 -1.71 16.68 9.54
CA PHE A 212 -0.28 16.59 9.74
C PHE A 212 0.47 17.53 8.79
N GLU A 213 1.62 18.01 9.24
CA GLU A 213 2.60 18.69 8.36
C GLU A 213 3.58 17.65 7.83
N ILE A 214 3.77 17.59 6.51
CA ILE A 214 4.72 16.65 5.92
C ILE A 214 6.13 17.25 5.91
N SER A 215 7.06 16.70 6.69
CA SER A 215 8.35 17.36 6.98
C SER A 215 9.59 16.52 6.70
N GLY A 216 9.42 15.26 6.27
CA GLY A 216 10.49 14.35 5.87
C GLY A 216 9.99 13.21 5.00
N SER A 217 10.90 12.32 4.58
CA SER A 217 10.59 11.18 3.70
C SER A 217 9.48 10.29 4.25
N VAL A 218 9.39 10.17 5.58
CA VAL A 218 8.31 9.46 6.28
C VAL A 218 7.77 10.37 7.39
N THR A 219 6.49 10.70 7.30
CA THR A 219 5.73 11.45 8.32
C THR A 219 4.70 10.53 8.95
N GLN A 220 4.59 10.53 10.28
CA GLN A 220 3.55 9.77 10.98
C GLN A 220 2.45 10.67 11.52
N ALA A 221 1.21 10.22 11.40
CA ALA A 221 0.03 10.89 11.96
C ALA A 221 -0.85 9.87 12.69
N VAL A 222 -1.38 10.24 13.85
CA VAL A 222 -2.20 9.35 14.68
C VAL A 222 -3.50 10.05 15.03
N GLN A 223 -4.63 9.50 14.58
CA GLN A 223 -5.95 9.95 14.98
C GLN A 223 -6.13 9.82 16.49
N GLU A 224 -6.82 10.77 17.12
CA GLU A 224 -7.18 10.67 18.52
C GLU A 224 -7.95 9.36 18.82
N GLY A 225 -7.49 8.61 19.83
CA GLY A 225 -8.06 7.31 20.20
C GLY A 225 -7.57 6.13 19.35
N ALA A 226 -6.75 6.36 18.34
CA ALA A 226 -6.01 5.32 17.64
C ALA A 226 -4.70 4.97 18.36
N SER A 227 -4.17 3.79 18.04
CA SER A 227 -2.82 3.38 18.45
C SER A 227 -1.93 3.31 17.22
N ALA A 228 -0.76 3.93 17.29
CA ALA A 228 0.31 3.62 16.36
C ALA A 228 0.73 2.15 16.56
N GLY A 229 0.84 1.40 15.47
CA GLY A 229 1.44 0.07 15.46
C GLY A 229 2.68 0.05 14.58
N GLY A 230 3.46 -1.03 14.62
CA GLY A 230 4.84 -1.01 14.14
C GLY A 230 5.72 -0.14 15.05
N GLY A 231 6.36 -0.74 16.04
CA GLY A 231 7.31 -0.01 16.89
C GLY A 231 8.46 0.57 16.05
N MET A 232 8.84 1.82 16.32
CA MET A 232 10.14 2.37 15.92
C MET A 232 11.25 1.48 16.52
N GLY A 233 11.67 0.45 15.81
CA GLY A 233 12.60 -0.55 16.33
C GLY A 233 12.83 -1.65 15.31
N GLY A 234 13.94 -1.54 14.58
CA GLY A 234 14.31 -2.46 13.53
C GLY A 234 14.29 -3.94 13.95
N GLY A 235 14.03 -4.78 12.95
CA GLY A 235 14.58 -6.13 12.90
C GLY A 235 14.11 -7.08 14.00
N MET A 236 12.81 -7.25 14.18
CA MET A 236 12.32 -8.55 14.67
C MET A 236 12.00 -9.42 13.45
N LYS A 237 13.06 -10.00 12.87
CA LYS A 237 12.96 -11.02 11.81
C LYS A 237 12.01 -12.13 12.27
N ARG A 238 10.91 -12.33 11.54
CA ARG A 238 10.10 -13.55 11.68
C ARG A 238 11.02 -14.75 11.38
N PRO A 239 10.91 -15.88 12.09
CA PRO A 239 11.63 -17.09 11.70
C PRO A 239 11.19 -17.49 10.28
N ARG A 240 12.18 -17.74 9.42
CA ARG A 240 12.00 -18.19 8.03
C ARG A 240 10.97 -19.31 7.95
N ASN A 241 9.83 -19.05 7.31
CA ASN A 241 9.10 -20.12 6.65
C ASN A 241 9.67 -20.23 5.23
N GLN A 242 10.75 -21.00 5.09
CA GLN A 242 10.99 -21.69 3.83
C GLN A 242 9.94 -22.79 3.77
N ALA A 243 8.82 -22.52 3.09
CA ALA A 243 8.03 -23.59 2.50
C ALA A 243 8.46 -23.71 1.04
N LEU A 244 8.67 -24.97 0.65
CA LEU A 244 9.04 -25.44 -0.68
C LEU A 244 7.85 -25.41 -1.63
#